data_AF-A0A3N4SEM1-F1
#
_entry.id   AF-A0A3N4SEM1-F1
#
_cell.length_a   1.000
_cell.length_b   1.000
_cell.length_c   1.000
_cell.angle_alpha   90.00
_cell.angle_beta   90.00
_cell.angle_gamma   90.00
#
_symmetry.space_group_name_H-M   'P 1'
#
loop_
_entity.id
_entity.type
_entity.pdbx_description
1 polymer ?
#
loop_
_entity_poly.entity_id
_entity_poly.type
_entity_poly.pdbx_seq_one_letter_code
_entity_poly.pdbx_strand_id
1 'polypeptide(L)' 'MDKVQFARRFVIRQPGQQDIHGVAFPSGIVLYDQPGIGLEAATSIDHVRLATLDATVADTDEAIVHWAEEADAHAVG' A
#
# COMPACT_ATOMS: atom_id res chain seq x y z
N MET A 1 4.64 -11.18 -26.26
CA MET A 1 4.24 -11.78 -24.98
C MET A 1 3.64 -10.68 -24.14
N ASP A 2 2.34 -10.70 -23.93
CA ASP A 2 1.67 -9.80 -23.01
C ASP A 2 2.23 -10.05 -21.61
N LYS A 3 2.85 -9.03 -21.02
CA LYS A 3 3.35 -9.13 -19.64
C LYS A 3 2.12 -9.25 -18.74
N VAL A 4 1.98 -10.39 -18.07
CA VAL A 4 1.02 -10.52 -16.98
C VAL A 4 1.41 -9.47 -15.94
N GLN A 5 0.55 -8.47 -15.73
CA GLN A 5 0.74 -7.50 -14.68
C GLN A 5 0.08 -8.06 -13.42
N PHE A 6 0.88 -8.36 -12.40
CA PHE A 6 0.38 -8.89 -11.14
C PHE A 6 0.03 -7.76 -10.18
N ALA A 7 -0.96 -8.01 -9.32
CA ALA A 7 -1.24 -7.12 -8.20
C ALA A 7 -0.07 -7.19 -7.20
N ARG A 8 0.31 -6.04 -6.62
CA ARG A 8 1.47 -5.90 -5.74
C ARG A 8 1.03 -5.56 -4.33
N ARG A 9 1.58 -6.26 -3.34
CA ARG A 9 1.33 -5.97 -1.92
C ARG A 9 2.20 -4.80 -1.46
N PHE A 10 1.67 -3.98 -0.57
CA PHE A 10 2.41 -2.91 0.07
C PHE A 10 2.06 -2.78 1.56
N VAL A 11 2.93 -2.06 2.27
CA VAL A 11 2.71 -1.58 3.63
C VAL A 11 3.06 -0.09 3.67
N ILE A 12 2.16 0.74 4.16
CA ILE A 12 2.47 2.15 4.48
C ILE A 12 2.84 2.20 5.96
N ARG A 13 4.03 2.74 6.23
CA ARG A 13 4.53 2.92 7.59
C ARG A 13 4.65 4.40 7.90
N GLN A 14 4.16 4.78 9.07
CA GLN A 14 4.31 6.12 9.61
C GLN A 14 4.68 6.03 11.09
N PRO A 15 5.64 6.85 11.57
CA PRO A 15 6.00 6.87 12.99
C PRO A 15 4.79 7.12 13.89
N GLY A 16 4.64 6.30 14.94
CA GLY A 16 3.58 6.45 15.94
C GLY A 16 2.17 6.03 15.47
N GLN A 17 2.02 5.53 14.25
CA GLN A 17 0.77 5.02 13.70
C GLN A 17 0.85 3.51 13.45
N GLN A 18 -0.30 2.85 13.35
CA GLN A 18 -0.36 1.44 12.94
C GLN A 18 -0.06 1.31 11.44
N ASP A 19 0.66 0.24 11.08
CA ASP A 19 0.95 -0.10 9.68
C ASP A 19 -0.34 -0.31 8.88
N ILE A 20 -0.39 0.23 7.66
CA ILE A 20 -1.52 0.01 6.73
C ILE A 20 -1.06 -0.98 5.67
N HIS A 21 -1.77 -2.10 5.57
CA HIS A 21 -1.47 -3.15 4.62
C HIS A 21 -2.42 -3.09 3.43
N GLY A 22 -1.91 -3.32 2.22
CA GLY A 22 -2.77 -3.31 1.03
C GLY A 22 -2.21 -4.02 -0.18
N VAL A 23 -3.02 -4.01 -1.23
CA VAL A 23 -2.76 -4.58 -2.55
C VAL A 23 -3.10 -3.54 -3.61
N ALA A 24 -2.14 -3.23 -4.48
CA ALA A 24 -2.34 -2.38 -5.64
C ALA A 24 -2.47 -3.25 -6.90
N PHE A 25 -3.58 -3.10 -7.61
CA PHE A 25 -3.84 -3.78 -8.86
C PHE A 25 -3.28 -2.97 -10.04
N PRO A 26 -2.92 -3.62 -11.16
CA PRO A 26 -2.45 -2.92 -12.35
C PRO A 26 -3.46 -1.94 -12.96
N SER A 27 -4.75 -2.13 -12.64
CA SER A 27 -5.83 -1.21 -13.02
C SER A 27 -5.75 0.14 -12.30
N GLY A 28 -4.87 0.31 -11.30
CA GLY A 28 -4.80 1.48 -10.43
C GLY A 28 -5.66 1.35 -9.16
N ILE A 29 -6.58 0.39 -9.11
CA ILE A 29 -7.37 0.11 -7.91
C ILE A 29 -6.46 -0.37 -6.80
N VAL A 30 -6.70 0.12 -5.59
CA VAL A 30 -6.01 -0.28 -4.37
C VAL A 30 -7.03 -0.77 -3.36
N LEU A 31 -6.75 -1.90 -2.71
CA LEU A 31 -7.48 -2.35 -1.53
C LEU A 31 -6.53 -2.30 -0.33
N TYR A 32 -6.98 -1.78 0.80
CA TYR A 32 -6.16 -1.65 2.00
C TYR A 32 -6.98 -1.80 3.27
N ASP A 33 -6.34 -2.26 4.33
CA ASP A 33 -6.94 -2.39 5.66
C ASP A 33 -6.58 -1.17 6.50
N GLN A 34 -7.60 -0.38 6.87
CA GLN A 34 -7.42 0.82 7.68
C GLN A 34 -7.68 0.53 9.16
N PRO A 35 -6.70 0.80 10.04
CA PRO A 35 -6.88 0.65 11.48
C PRO A 35 -8.10 1.42 12.00
N GLY A 36 -9.02 0.70 12.66
CA GLY A 36 -10.23 1.28 13.26
C GLY A 36 -11.43 1.43 12.32
N ILE A 37 -11.27 1.22 11.01
CA ILE A 37 -12.38 1.24 10.03
C ILE A 37 -12.57 -0.15 9.40
N GLY A 38 -11.48 -0.81 9.00
CA GLY A 38 -11.47 -2.08 8.29
C GLY A 38 -11.08 -1.92 6.81
N LEU A 39 -11.53 -2.85 5.97
CA LEU A 39 -11.14 -2.92 4.56
C LEU A 39 -11.78 -1.81 3.72
N GLU A 40 -10.95 -1.04 3.01
CA GLU A 40 -11.36 0.05 2.12
C GLU A 40 -10.73 -0.10 0.72
N ALA A 41 -11.21 0.76 -0.21
CA ALA A 41 -10.74 0.81 -1.58
C ALA A 41 -10.41 2.25 -2.01
N ALA A 42 -9.33 2.40 -2.77
CA ALA A 42 -8.90 3.68 -3.35
C ALA A 42 -8.55 3.53 -4.84
N THR A 43 -8.53 4.66 -5.55
CA THR A 43 -8.15 4.71 -6.98
C THR A 43 -6.65 4.87 -7.21
N SER A 44 -5.88 5.07 -6.13
CA SER A 44 -4.41 5.11 -6.17
C SER A 44 -3.87 4.98 -4.74
N ILE A 45 -2.57 4.65 -4.62
CA ILE A 45 -1.90 4.59 -3.32
C ILE A 45 -1.71 5.98 -2.69
N ASP A 46 -1.63 7.03 -3.52
CA ASP A 46 -1.53 8.41 -3.03
C ASP A 46 -2.80 8.85 -2.30
N HIS A 47 -3.96 8.39 -2.77
CA HIS A 47 -5.22 8.62 -2.05
C HIS A 47 -5.26 7.91 -0.71
N VAL A 48 -4.69 6.69 -0.61
CA VAL A 48 -4.56 6.00 0.67
C VAL A 48 -3.68 6.82 1.61
N ARG A 49 -2.49 7.25 1.15
CA ARG A 49 -1.59 8.11 1.95
C ARG A 49 -2.32 9.35 2.45
N LEU A 50 -3.02 10.08 1.57
CA LEU A 50 -3.74 11.30 1.94
C LEU A 50 -4.91 11.06 2.91
N ALA A 51 -5.62 9.93 2.77
CA ALA A 51 -6.78 9.61 3.61
C ALA A 51 -6.38 9.11 5.01
N THR A 52 -5.23 8.45 5.11
CA THR A 52 -4.75 7.88 6.37
C THR A 52 -3.80 8.79 7.14
N LEU A 53 -3.21 9.78 6.48
CA LEU A 53 -2.39 10.81 7.13
C LEU A 53 -3.30 11.87 7.74
N ASP A 54 -3.23 12.04 9.06
CA ASP A 54 -3.82 13.19 9.74
C ASP A 54 -3.26 14.47 9.10
N ALA A 55 -4.14 15.37 8.62
CA ALA A 55 -3.77 16.58 7.91
C ALA A 55 -2.85 17.53 8.72
N THR A 56 -2.66 17.26 10.01
CA THR A 56 -1.72 17.96 10.90
C THR A 56 -0.27 17.46 10.80
N VAL A 57 -0.04 16.24 10.29
CA VAL A 57 1.28 15.64 9.99
C VAL A 57 1.58 15.72 8.49
N ALA A 58 0.97 16.69 7.80
CA ALA A 58 1.11 16.92 6.36
C ALA A 58 2.50 17.43 5.91
N ASP A 59 3.53 17.31 6.76
CA ASP A 59 4.92 17.32 6.31
C ASP A 59 5.25 15.90 5.83
N THR A 60 4.97 15.69 4.55
CA THR A 60 4.73 14.43 3.83
C THR A 60 5.94 13.48 3.66
N ASP A 61 7.03 13.68 4.38
CA ASP A 61 8.27 12.89 4.21
C ASP A 61 8.38 11.68 5.16
N GLU A 62 7.52 11.56 6.17
CA GLU A 62 7.63 10.46 7.16
C GLU A 62 6.88 9.18 6.79
N ALA A 63 5.87 9.26 5.91
CA ALA A 63 5.07 8.10 5.52
C ALA A 63 5.70 7.36 4.34
N ILE A 64 6.30 6.19 4.62
CA ILE A 64 7.06 5.41 3.63
C ILE A 64 6.23 4.23 3.15
N VAL A 65 6.12 4.09 1.82
CA VAL A 65 5.50 2.91 1.19
C VAL A 65 6.57 1.84 0.97
N HIS A 66 6.39 0.70 1.63
CA HIS A 66 7.19 -0.50 1.42
C HIS A 66 6.41 -1.48 0.54
N TRP A 67 6.95 -1.80 -0.63
CA TRP A 67 6.40 -2.85 -1.48
C TRP A 67 6.96 -4.19 -1.03
N ALA A 68 6.11 -5.21 -0.95
CA ALA A 68 6.62 -6.57 -0.87
C ALA A 68 7.30 -6.87 -2.21
N GLU A 69 8.62 -7.05 -2.18
CA GLU A 69 9.31 -7.66 -3.32
C GLU A 69 8.67 -9.03 -3.55
N GLU A 70 8.36 -9.36 -4.81
CA GLU A 70 7.96 -10.72 -5.15
C GLU A 70 8.99 -11.63 -4.51
N ALA A 71 8.57 -12.46 -3.55
CA ALA A 71 9.41 -13.56 -3.12
C ALA A 71 9.81 -14.26 -4.40
N ASP A 72 11.11 -14.24 -4.72
CA ASP A 72 11.63 -14.82 -5.95
C ASP A 72 10.95 -16.17 -6.14
N ALA A 73 10.14 -16.29 -7.20
CA ALA A 73 9.41 -17.52 -7.52
C ALA A 73 10.34 -18.70 -7.82
N HIS A 74 11.66 -18.50 -7.67
CA HIS A 74 12.74 -19.47 -7.78
C HIS A 74 13.20 -20.07 -6.44
N ALA A 75 12.63 -19.70 -5.29
CA ALA A 75 12.97 -20.31 -4.00
C ALA A 75 12.28 -21.67 -3.75
N VAL A 76 12.18 -22.50 -4.79
CA VAL A 76 11.89 -23.95 -4.65
C VAL A 76 13.09 -24.69 -5.26
N GLY A 77 13.99 -25.11 -4.39
CA GLY A 77 15.13 -25.97 -4.67
C GLY A 77 15.45 -26.80 -3.44
#